data_AF-C9MVV3-F1
#
_entry.id   AF-C9MVV3-F1
#
_cell.length_a   1.000
_cell.length_b   1.000
_cell.length_c   1.000
_cell.angle_alpha   90.00
_cell.angle_beta   90.00
_cell.angle_gamma   90.00
#
_symmetry.space_group_name_H-M   'P 1'
#
loop_
_entity.id
_entity.type
_entity.pdbx_description
1 polymer ?
#
loop_
_entity_poly.entity_id
_entity_poly.type
_entity_poly.pdbx_seq_one_letter_code
_entity_poly.pdbx_strand_id
1 'polypeptide(L)'
;MRETMDIIKIKNGKLGVINLNNMIPVLNHYKSMVKVNLSILKKSDNINDKKYYLLLDKQLKFCNEIHQEIFEKAQILYDTFSKDFSELTKIERKMYRRVNNFKVLEHASKEFEKEYITGSL
;
A
#
# COMPACT_ATOMS: atom_id res chain seq x y z
N MET A 1 20.09 -11.93 -6.72
CA MET A 1 19.45 -11.14 -5.65
C MET A 1 18.28 -10.33 -6.23
N ARG A 2 17.08 -10.93 -6.32
CA ARG A 2 15.80 -10.18 -6.41
C ARG A 2 15.27 -10.03 -4.98
N GLU A 3 16.06 -9.43 -4.09
CA GLU A 3 15.64 -9.28 -2.70
C GLU A 3 14.48 -8.27 -2.64
N THR A 4 13.30 -8.90 -2.69
CA THR A 4 11.95 -8.39 -2.44
C THR A 4 11.56 -7.11 -3.17
N MET A 5 11.30 -7.22 -4.49
CA MET A 5 10.58 -6.17 -5.25
C MET A 5 9.25 -5.76 -4.60
N ASP A 6 8.69 -6.67 -3.80
CA ASP A 6 7.45 -6.51 -3.07
C ASP A 6 7.58 -5.69 -1.77
N ILE A 7 8.79 -5.38 -1.30
CA ILE A 7 9.00 -4.63 -0.05
C ILE A 7 9.97 -3.46 -0.28
N ILE A 8 9.58 -2.26 0.13
CA ILE A 8 10.45 -1.08 0.16
C ILE A 8 10.79 -0.75 1.60
N LYS A 9 12.08 -0.71 1.93
CA LYS A 9 12.55 -0.37 3.29
C LYS A 9 12.60 1.15 3.47
N ILE A 10 11.88 1.68 4.46
CA ILE A 10 11.91 3.11 4.78
C ILE A 10 13.15 3.39 5.62
N LYS A 11 14.09 4.18 5.09
CA LYS A 11 15.39 4.48 5.73
C LYS A 11 16.13 3.21 6.17
N ASN A 12 16.39 2.30 5.23
CA ASN A 12 17.02 1.00 5.46
C ASN A 12 16.30 0.13 6.51
N GLY A 13 14.99 0.33 6.70
CA GLY A 13 14.14 -0.41 7.63
C GLY A 13 14.03 0.23 9.01
N LYS A 14 14.81 1.28 9.30
CA LYS A 14 14.78 1.97 10.61
C LYS A 14 13.42 2.61 10.90
N LEU A 15 12.66 2.95 9.86
CA LEU A 15 11.33 3.56 9.98
C LEU A 15 10.23 2.61 9.49
N GLY A 16 10.50 1.32 9.37
CA GLY A 16 9.54 0.34 8.85
C GLY A 16 9.69 0.08 7.35
N VAL A 17 8.64 -0.48 6.75
CA VAL A 17 8.62 -0.94 5.35
C VAL A 17 7.28 -0.65 4.69
N ILE A 18 7.29 -0.49 3.36
CA ILE A 18 6.09 -0.47 2.50
C ILE A 18 5.93 -1.86 1.90
N ASN A 19 4.77 -2.48 2.12
CA ASN A 19 4.50 -3.87 1.75
C ASN A 19 3.66 -3.93 0.46
N LEU A 20 4.30 -3.82 -0.70
CA LEU A 20 3.63 -3.71 -1.99
C LEU A 20 2.88 -4.98 -2.39
N ASN A 21 3.32 -6.18 -1.97
CA ASN A 21 2.55 -7.41 -2.18
C ASN A 21 1.23 -7.45 -1.41
N ASN A 22 1.04 -6.57 -0.42
CA ASN A 22 -0.19 -6.41 0.32
C ASN A 22 -0.98 -5.15 -0.07
N MET A 23 -0.63 -4.48 -1.18
CA MET A 23 -1.43 -3.35 -1.66
C MET A 23 -2.85 -3.80 -2.02
N ILE A 24 -3.81 -2.90 -1.84
CA ILE A 24 -5.23 -3.12 -2.10
C ILE A 24 -5.80 -1.95 -2.90
N PRO A 25 -6.80 -2.18 -3.77
CA PRO A 25 -7.57 -1.11 -4.35
C PRO A 25 -8.40 -0.42 -3.25
N VAL A 26 -8.45 0.90 -3.31
CA VAL A 26 -9.24 1.73 -2.40
C VAL A 26 -9.98 2.76 -3.23
N LEU A 27 -11.29 2.88 -3.01
CA LEU A 27 -12.13 3.83 -3.74
C LEU A 27 -11.85 5.25 -3.26
N ASN A 28 -12.03 6.22 -4.16
CA ASN A 28 -11.88 7.63 -3.83
C ASN A 28 -13.12 8.18 -3.09
N HIS A 29 -13.42 7.61 -1.92
CA HIS A 29 -14.60 7.94 -1.13
C HIS A 29 -14.32 7.82 0.37
N TYR A 30 -14.91 8.69 1.20
CA TYR A 30 -14.62 8.76 2.65
C TYR A 30 -15.03 7.50 3.42
N LYS A 31 -16.00 6.73 2.90
CA LYS A 31 -16.39 5.43 3.46
C LYS A 31 -15.29 4.35 3.28
N SER A 32 -14.37 4.56 2.34
CA SER A 32 -13.30 3.60 2.00
C SER A 32 -11.93 4.04 2.53
N MET A 33 -11.74 5.33 2.82
CA MET A 33 -10.49 5.83 3.40
C MET A 33 -10.69 7.06 4.28
N VAL A 34 -9.88 7.13 5.33
CA VAL A 34 -9.78 8.30 6.21
C VAL A 34 -8.36 8.82 6.17
N LYS A 35 -8.21 10.12 5.89
CA LYS A 35 -6.90 10.78 5.90
C LYS A 35 -6.41 10.93 7.34
N VAL A 36 -5.21 10.46 7.63
CA VAL A 36 -4.55 10.69 8.92
C VAL A 36 -4.21 12.18 9.05
N ASN A 37 -4.74 12.82 10.10
CA ASN A 37 -4.50 14.24 10.35
C ASN A 37 -3.26 14.45 11.24
N LEU A 38 -2.11 14.66 10.61
CA LEU A 38 -0.84 14.88 11.30
C LEU A 38 -0.84 16.13 12.20
N SER A 39 -1.65 17.15 11.89
CA SER A 39 -1.73 18.39 12.67
C SER A 39 -2.34 18.14 14.06
N ILE A 40 -3.30 17.21 14.17
CA ILE A 40 -3.88 16.81 15.45
C ILE A 40 -2.81 16.11 16.31
N LEU A 41 -2.10 15.14 15.73
CA LEU A 41 -1.01 14.42 16.45
C LEU A 41 0.11 15.37 16.89
N LYS A 42 0.46 16.35 16.06
CA LYS A 42 1.48 17.36 16.37
C LYS A 42 1.09 18.25 17.56
N LYS A 43 -0.20 18.60 17.68
CA LYS A 43 -0.74 19.49 18.72
C LYS A 43 -1.16 18.74 20.00
N SER A 44 -1.23 17.41 19.96
CA SER A 44 -1.59 16.60 21.13
C SER A 44 -0.62 16.83 22.29
N ASP A 45 -1.13 16.91 23.52
CA ASP A 45 -0.30 16.97 24.72
C ASP A 45 0.26 15.60 25.14
N ASN A 46 -0.25 14.52 24.54
CA ASN A 46 0.23 13.16 24.79
C ASN A 46 1.61 12.94 24.16
N ILE A 47 2.58 12.49 24.97
CA ILE A 47 3.95 12.23 24.51
C ILE A 47 4.03 11.14 23.44
N ASN A 48 3.15 10.13 23.48
CA ASN A 48 3.12 9.05 22.50
C ASN A 48 2.60 9.54 21.16
N ASP A 49 1.62 10.45 21.14
CA ASP A 49 1.12 11.06 19.91
C ASP A 49 2.21 11.92 19.26
N LYS A 50 2.96 12.69 20.05
CA LYS A 50 4.10 13.48 19.54
C LYS A 50 5.17 12.57 18.93
N LYS A 51 5.51 11.46 19.59
CA LYS A 51 6.46 10.46 19.07
C LYS A 51 5.95 9.84 17.77
N TYR A 52 4.67 9.49 17.72
CA TYR A 52 4.05 8.91 16.54
C TYR A 52 3.98 9.90 15.36
N TYR A 53 3.65 11.17 15.62
CA TYR A 53 3.75 12.25 14.64
C TYR A 53 5.16 12.33 14.03
N LEU A 54 6.21 12.33 14.86
CA LEU A 54 7.60 12.40 14.37
C LEU A 54 7.98 11.18 13.51
N LEU A 55 7.43 10.00 13.80
CA LEU A 55 7.60 8.81 12.97
C LEU A 55 6.92 9.00 11.62
N LEU A 56 5.63 9.36 11.61
CA LEU A 56 4.84 9.55 10.39
C LEU A 56 5.39 10.68 9.51
N ASP A 57 5.84 11.79 10.09
CA ASP A 57 6.44 12.92 9.36
C ASP A 57 7.72 12.50 8.63
N LYS A 58 8.58 11.71 9.29
CA LYS A 58 9.80 11.17 8.68
C LYS A 58 9.49 10.14 7.59
N GLN A 59 8.51 9.27 7.80
CA GLN A 59 8.06 8.31 6.79
C GLN A 59 7.49 9.04 5.57
N LEU A 60 6.62 10.02 5.77
CA LEU A 60 6.01 10.81 4.69
C LEU A 60 7.06 11.53 3.85
N LYS A 61 8.03 12.21 4.49
CA LYS A 61 9.15 12.86 3.79
C LYS A 61 9.95 11.88 2.94
N PHE A 62 10.32 10.74 3.53
CA PHE A 62 11.04 9.70 2.80
C PHE A 62 10.23 9.16 1.61
N CYS A 63 8.95 8.83 1.80
CA CYS A 63 8.08 8.37 0.74
C CYS A 63 7.93 9.40 -0.39
N ASN A 64 7.88 10.70 -0.07
CA ASN A 64 7.84 11.76 -1.07
C ASN A 64 9.15 11.87 -1.86
N GLU A 65 10.30 11.63 -1.22
CA GLU A 65 11.61 11.61 -1.90
C GLU A 65 11.72 10.45 -2.89
N ILE A 66 11.14 9.28 -2.57
CA ILE A 66 11.24 8.06 -3.39
C ILE A 66 9.94 7.70 -4.12
N HIS A 67 8.98 8.62 -4.24
CA HIS A 67 7.63 8.31 -4.75
C HIS A 67 7.66 7.61 -6.12
N GLN A 68 8.56 8.04 -7.00
CA GLN A 68 8.74 7.44 -8.33
C GLN A 68 9.12 5.95 -8.24
N GLU A 69 10.04 5.58 -7.34
CA GLU A 69 10.43 4.17 -7.11
C GLU A 69 9.24 3.35 -6.57
N ILE A 70 8.44 3.94 -5.68
CA ILE A 70 7.24 3.30 -5.14
C ILE A 70 6.27 2.97 -6.28
N PHE A 71 5.99 3.93 -7.16
CA PHE A 71 5.09 3.73 -8.30
C PHE A 71 5.62 2.69 -9.28
N GLU A 72 6.89 2.77 -9.67
CA GLU A 72 7.49 1.83 -10.61
C GLU A 72 7.46 0.40 -10.08
N LYS A 73 7.81 0.19 -8.80
CA LYS A 73 7.77 -1.13 -8.19
C LYS A 73 6.34 -1.66 -8.04
N ALA A 74 5.40 -0.81 -7.64
CA ALA A 74 3.99 -1.19 -7.55
C ALA A 74 3.43 -1.60 -8.92
N GLN A 75 3.75 -0.85 -9.98
CA GLN A 75 3.33 -1.15 -11.34
C GLN A 75 3.91 -2.48 -11.83
N ILE A 76 5.22 -2.69 -11.68
CA ILE A 76 5.87 -3.95 -12.08
C ILE A 76 5.23 -5.13 -11.33
N LEU A 77 4.98 -4.98 -10.03
CA LEU A 77 4.35 -6.02 -9.22
C LEU A 77 2.93 -6.32 -9.71
N TYR A 78 2.13 -5.27 -9.93
CA TYR A 78 0.78 -5.39 -10.45
C TYR A 78 0.73 -6.10 -11.81
N ASP A 79 1.54 -5.66 -12.77
CA ASP A 79 1.58 -6.22 -14.12
C ASP A 79 2.07 -7.67 -14.12
N THR A 80 3.04 -7.98 -13.26
CA THR A 80 3.56 -9.35 -13.14
C THR A 80 2.51 -10.28 -12.58
N PHE A 81 1.83 -9.89 -11.51
CA PHE A 81 0.89 -10.76 -10.78
C PHE A 81 -0.56 -10.66 -11.29
N SER A 82 -0.81 -9.87 -12.35
CA SER A 82 -2.06 -9.86 -13.11
C SER A 82 -2.05 -10.82 -14.32
N LYS A 83 -0.90 -11.41 -14.67
CA LYS A 83 -0.78 -12.41 -15.73
C LYS A 83 -1.32 -13.77 -15.28
N ASP A 84 -1.56 -14.67 -16.24
CA ASP A 84 -1.89 -16.04 -15.91
C ASP A 84 -0.75 -16.72 -15.14
N PHE A 85 -1.08 -17.61 -14.21
CA PHE A 85 -0.07 -18.30 -13.40
C PHE A 85 0.92 -19.09 -14.26
N SER A 86 0.49 -19.62 -15.41
CA SER A 86 1.32 -20.34 -16.37
C SER A 86 2.41 -19.48 -17.00
N GLU A 87 2.21 -18.16 -17.09
CA GLU A 87 3.15 -17.19 -17.66
C GLU A 87 4.24 -16.76 -16.67
N LEU A 88 4.10 -17.08 -15.38
CA LEU A 88 5.04 -16.66 -14.35
C LEU A 88 6.35 -17.45 -14.39
N THR A 89 7.47 -16.79 -14.13
CA THR A 89 8.75 -17.48 -13.91
C THR A 89 8.71 -18.31 -12.62
N LYS A 90 9.65 -19.26 -12.45
CA LYS A 90 9.76 -20.07 -11.23
C LYS A 90 9.92 -19.21 -9.96
N ILE A 91 10.56 -18.05 -10.06
CA ILE A 91 10.74 -17.11 -8.93
C ILE A 91 9.43 -16.39 -8.62
N GLU A 92 8.73 -15.91 -9.63
CA GLU A 92 7.43 -15.24 -9.46
C GLU A 92 6.38 -16.19 -8.88
N ARG A 93 6.35 -17.46 -9.30
CA ARG A 93 5.46 -18.48 -8.70
C ARG A 93 5.72 -18.71 -7.21
N LYS A 94 6.97 -18.60 -6.75
CA LYS A 94 7.28 -18.66 -5.31
C LYS A 94 6.74 -17.43 -4.57
N MET A 95 6.81 -16.26 -5.20
CA MET A 95 6.29 -15.02 -4.64
C MET A 95 4.75 -14.95 -4.68
N TYR A 96 4.12 -15.56 -5.68
CA TYR A 96 2.67 -15.56 -5.89
C TYR A 96 1.87 -15.89 -4.62
N ARG A 97 2.39 -16.81 -3.79
CA ARG A 97 1.75 -17.27 -2.54
C ARG A 97 1.56 -16.17 -1.48
N ARG A 98 2.29 -15.05 -1.56
CA ARG A 98 2.23 -13.94 -0.59
C ARG A 98 1.78 -12.62 -1.22
N VAL A 99 1.48 -12.61 -2.52
CA VAL A 99 0.96 -11.44 -3.22
C VAL A 99 -0.56 -11.50 -3.19
N ASN A 100 -1.18 -10.39 -2.82
CA ASN A 100 -2.62 -10.22 -2.90
C ASN A 100 -3.09 -10.51 -4.33
N ASN A 101 -4.22 -11.22 -4.46
CA ASN A 101 -4.85 -11.38 -5.76
C ASN A 101 -5.53 -10.06 -6.15
N PHE A 102 -4.83 -9.23 -6.90
CA PHE A 102 -5.30 -7.89 -7.25
C PHE A 102 -6.63 -7.92 -8.00
N LYS A 103 -6.85 -8.87 -8.92
CA LYS A 103 -8.10 -8.96 -9.69
C LYS A 103 -9.30 -9.30 -8.82
N VAL A 104 -9.13 -10.19 -7.85
CA VAL A 104 -10.18 -10.51 -6.88
C VAL A 104 -10.49 -9.29 -6.00
N LEU A 105 -9.47 -8.59 -5.52
CA LEU A 105 -9.68 -7.39 -4.69
C LEU A 105 -10.31 -6.24 -5.48
N GLU A 106 -9.97 -6.06 -6.76
CA GLU A 106 -10.60 -5.08 -7.64
C GLU A 106 -12.07 -5.37 -7.85
N HIS A 107 -12.43 -6.64 -8.05
CA HIS A 107 -13.82 -7.05 -8.14
C HIS A 107 -14.56 -6.79 -6.82
N ALA A 108 -13.98 -7.18 -5.69
CA ALA A 108 -14.57 -6.92 -4.37
C ALA A 108 -14.74 -5.41 -4.10
N SER A 109 -13.78 -4.58 -4.54
CA SER A 109 -13.87 -3.13 -4.43
C SER A 109 -15.05 -2.55 -5.24
N LYS A 110 -15.35 -3.12 -6.42
CA LYS A 110 -16.51 -2.69 -7.23
C LYS A 110 -17.84 -3.11 -6.61
N GLU A 111 -17.92 -4.31 -6.04
CA GLU A 111 -19.12 -4.75 -5.31
C GLU A 111 -19.37 -3.85 -4.09
N PHE A 112 -18.30 -3.51 -3.35
CA PHE A 112 -18.40 -2.57 -2.23
C PHE A 112 -18.88 -1.18 -2.69
N GLU A 113 -18.37 -0.67 -3.81
CA GLU A 113 -18.83 0.59 -4.40
C GLU A 113 -20.33 0.54 -4.71
N LYS A 114 -20.77 -0.53 -5.36
CA LYS A 114 -22.17 -0.73 -5.74
C LYS A 114 -23.10 -0.76 -4.54
N GLU A 115 -22.74 -1.48 -3.49
CA GLU A 115 -23.62 -1.68 -2.33
C GLU A 115 -23.61 -0.49 -1.36
N TYR A 116 -22.43 0.09 -1.08
CA TYR A 116 -22.26 1.03 0.03
C TYR A 116 -22.02 2.48 -0.39
N ILE A 117 -21.74 2.73 -1.66
CA ILE A 117 -21.47 4.08 -2.18
C ILE A 117 -22.56 4.52 -3.13
N THR A 118 -22.86 3.73 -4.18
CA THR A 118 -23.81 4.13 -5.22
C THR A 118 -25.22 3.60 -5.01
N GLY A 119 -25.38 2.41 -4.43
CA GLY A 119 -26.68 1.79 -4.14
C GLY A 119 -27.41 2.34 -2.91
N SER A 120 -26.85 3.35 -2.23
CA SER A 120 -27.48 4.02 -1.08
C SER A 120 -28.38 5.21 -1.49
N LEU A 121 -28.90 5.21 -2.72
CA LEU A 121 -29.87 6.21 -3.23
C LEU A 121 -31.30 5.64 -3.21
#